data_AF-A0A9R0VIQ2-F1
#
_entry.id   AF-A0A9R0VIQ2-F1
#
_cell.length_a   1.000
_cell.length_b   1.000
_cell.length_c   1.000
_cell.angle_alpha   90.00
_cell.angle_beta   90.00
_cell.angle_gamma   90.00
#
_symmetry.space_group_name_H-M   'P 1'
#
loop_
_entity.id
_entity.type
_entity.pdbx_description
1 polymer ?
#
loop_
_entity_poly.entity_id
_entity_poly.type
_entity_poly.pdbx_seq_one_letter_code
_entity_poly.pdbx_strand_id
1 'polypeptide(L)'
;MCLMQVYKHFDMKHEAASLLESRAEQYMESWLDRHDKERRNDELLKAMHNLVQTAEILSTIDAGQRTHRACARASLLSLQIRIPDLVWIGLTETNARRIFVDQSRFQEALIVAEAYSINQPMEWAPVFWNQMLKPDLIELFVAEFVLVLPLHPPMLVELARFYRAEVAARGDQSHFSVWLSPGGLPAEWGKHLGRSFRSLLRRTRDMRLRLQLATLATGFSDVLEGCNAVLDKVPENAGPLILRKGHGGAYLPLM
;
A
#
# COMPACT_ATOMS: atom_id res chain seq x y z
N MET A 1 -33.57 -6.70 -21.81
CA MET A 1 -32.79 -7.81 -22.37
C MET A 1 -32.33 -7.58 -23.81
N CYS A 2 -33.10 -6.87 -24.66
CA CYS A 2 -32.84 -6.79 -26.11
C CYS A 2 -31.47 -6.23 -26.53
N LEU A 3 -30.96 -5.17 -25.89
CA LEU A 3 -29.68 -4.54 -26.31
C LEU A 3 -28.45 -5.45 -26.16
N MET A 4 -28.41 -6.30 -25.12
CA MET A 4 -27.28 -7.21 -24.92
C MET A 4 -27.20 -8.28 -26.03
N GLN A 5 -28.35 -8.75 -26.50
CA GLN A 5 -28.41 -9.72 -27.59
C GLN A 5 -27.92 -9.08 -28.90
N VAL A 6 -28.30 -7.83 -29.17
CA VAL A 6 -27.80 -7.07 -30.33
C VAL A 6 -26.28 -6.93 -30.26
N TYR A 7 -25.74 -6.47 -29.13
CA TYR A 7 -24.29 -6.27 -29.01
C TYR A 7 -23.50 -7.56 -29.15
N LYS A 8 -23.98 -8.66 -28.57
CA LYS A 8 -23.36 -9.98 -28.77
C LYS A 8 -23.45 -10.45 -30.22
N HIS A 9 -24.58 -10.22 -30.89
CA HIS A 9 -24.77 -10.65 -32.28
C HIS A 9 -23.84 -9.93 -33.25
N PHE A 10 -23.56 -8.65 -33.01
CA PHE A 10 -22.70 -7.82 -33.86
C PHE A 10 -21.26 -7.66 -33.33
N ASP A 11 -20.84 -8.47 -32.35
CA ASP A 11 -19.51 -8.41 -31.71
C ASP A 11 -19.11 -7.01 -31.18
N MET A 12 -20.11 -6.25 -30.70
CA MET A 12 -19.93 -4.91 -30.12
C MET A 12 -19.47 -5.01 -28.66
N LYS A 13 -18.22 -5.46 -28.46
CA LYS A 13 -17.71 -5.82 -27.14
C LYS A 13 -17.56 -4.62 -26.19
N HIS A 14 -17.17 -3.45 -26.69
CA HIS A 14 -17.04 -2.24 -25.86
C HIS A 14 -18.41 -1.78 -25.34
N GLU A 15 -19.43 -1.81 -26.18
CA GLU A 15 -20.80 -1.42 -25.85
C GLU A 15 -21.45 -2.45 -24.91
N ALA A 16 -21.18 -3.74 -25.13
CA ALA A 16 -21.60 -4.80 -24.22
C ALA A 16 -21.00 -4.60 -22.81
N ALA A 17 -19.70 -4.33 -22.72
CA ALA A 17 -19.01 -4.04 -21.46
C ALA A 17 -19.60 -2.79 -20.77
N SER A 18 -19.74 -1.68 -21.49
CA SER A 18 -20.30 -0.43 -20.94
C SER A 18 -21.75 -0.60 -20.45
N LEU A 19 -22.57 -1.40 -21.13
CA LEU A 19 -23.93 -1.71 -20.69
C LEU A 19 -23.94 -2.52 -19.38
N LEU A 20 -23.04 -3.49 -19.23
CA LEU A 20 -22.91 -4.26 -17.99
C LEU A 20 -22.37 -3.39 -16.85
N GLU A 21 -21.39 -2.53 -17.09
CA GLU A 21 -20.88 -1.56 -16.10
C GLU A 21 -22.01 -0.65 -15.61
N SER A 22 -22.81 -0.10 -16.52
CA SER A 22 -23.96 0.75 -16.16
C SER A 22 -25.00 0.00 -15.33
N ARG A 23 -25.31 -1.25 -15.67
CA ARG A 23 -26.24 -2.07 -14.85
C ARG A 23 -25.66 -2.41 -13.48
N ALA A 24 -24.36 -2.68 -13.40
CA ALA A 24 -23.70 -2.90 -12.12
C ALA A 24 -23.85 -1.66 -11.23
N GLU A 25 -23.61 -0.47 -11.78
CA GLU A 25 -23.78 0.82 -11.08
C GLU A 25 -25.19 0.96 -10.51
N GLN A 26 -26.21 0.75 -11.36
CA GLN A 26 -27.61 0.83 -10.93
C GLN A 26 -27.94 -0.12 -9.78
N TYR A 27 -27.40 -1.33 -9.80
CA TYR A 27 -27.59 -2.28 -8.69
C TYR A 27 -26.85 -1.84 -7.42
N MET A 28 -25.65 -1.26 -7.54
CA MET A 28 -24.92 -0.73 -6.38
C MET A 28 -25.64 0.48 -5.76
N GLU A 29 -26.12 1.41 -6.58
CA GLU A 29 -26.91 2.57 -6.14
C GLU A 29 -28.19 2.12 -5.44
N SER A 30 -28.94 1.20 -6.05
CA SER A 30 -30.14 0.62 -5.45
C SER A 30 -29.87 0.00 -4.07
N TRP A 31 -28.72 -0.67 -3.90
CA TRP A 31 -28.36 -1.25 -2.61
C TRP A 31 -27.96 -0.18 -1.59
N LEU A 32 -27.26 0.87 -2.02
CA LEU A 32 -26.84 1.98 -1.17
C LEU A 32 -28.03 2.75 -0.59
N ASP A 33 -29.11 2.88 -1.36
CA ASP A 33 -30.35 3.58 -0.98
C ASP A 33 -31.25 2.79 -0.02
N ARG A 34 -31.00 1.48 0.15
CA ARG A 34 -31.80 0.64 1.06
C ARG A 34 -31.50 0.93 2.53
N HIS A 35 -32.55 0.89 3.36
CA HIS A 35 -32.43 1.00 4.81
C HIS A 35 -32.11 -0.34 5.52
N ASP A 36 -32.51 -1.49 4.94
CA ASP A 36 -32.29 -2.84 5.51
C ASP A 36 -31.15 -3.57 4.78
N LYS A 37 -29.92 -3.07 4.96
CA LYS A 37 -28.71 -3.54 4.25
C LYS A 37 -28.24 -4.92 4.71
N GLU A 38 -28.58 -5.32 5.93
CA GLU A 38 -28.10 -6.56 6.56
C GLU A 38 -28.81 -7.82 6.04
N ARG A 39 -30.00 -7.69 5.41
CA ARG A 39 -30.84 -8.85 5.09
C ARG A 39 -30.84 -9.28 3.63
N ARG A 40 -30.35 -8.48 2.66
CA ARG A 40 -30.40 -8.82 1.22
C ARG A 40 -29.23 -8.26 0.42
N ASN A 41 -28.37 -9.16 -0.08
CA ASN A 41 -27.24 -8.84 -0.96
C ASN A 41 -27.51 -9.14 -2.45
N ASP A 42 -28.75 -9.41 -2.84
CA ASP A 42 -29.11 -9.82 -4.21
C ASP A 42 -28.67 -8.81 -5.27
N GLU A 43 -28.74 -7.51 -4.95
CA GLU A 43 -28.29 -6.44 -5.84
C GLU A 43 -26.78 -6.41 -5.97
N LEU A 44 -26.03 -6.55 -4.87
CA LEU A 44 -24.58 -6.63 -4.91
C LEU A 44 -24.11 -7.87 -5.67
N LEU A 45 -24.79 -9.01 -5.53
CA LEU A 45 -24.50 -10.23 -6.29
C LEU A 45 -24.74 -10.03 -7.80
N LYS A 46 -25.82 -9.35 -8.19
CA LYS A 46 -26.08 -8.99 -9.60
C LYS A 46 -25.05 -8.00 -10.13
N ALA A 47 -24.67 -7.00 -9.33
CA ALA A 47 -23.63 -6.04 -9.69
C ALA A 47 -22.28 -6.74 -9.89
N MET A 48 -21.89 -7.62 -8.97
CA MET A 48 -20.65 -8.38 -9.04
C MET A 48 -20.64 -9.30 -10.26
N HIS A 49 -21.75 -9.99 -10.55
CA HIS A 49 -21.88 -10.80 -11.77
C HIS A 49 -21.68 -9.98 -13.04
N ASN A 50 -22.31 -8.80 -13.14
CA ASN A 50 -22.14 -7.92 -14.28
C ASN A 50 -20.68 -7.45 -14.43
N LEU A 51 -20.01 -7.10 -13.32
CA LEU A 51 -18.60 -6.68 -13.35
C LEU A 51 -17.64 -7.80 -13.76
N VAL A 52 -17.88 -9.03 -13.31
CA VAL A 52 -17.11 -10.21 -13.76
C VAL A 52 -17.31 -10.43 -15.26
N GLN A 53 -18.56 -10.37 -15.76
CA GLN A 53 -18.82 -10.47 -17.19
C GLN A 53 -18.19 -9.33 -18.00
N THR A 54 -18.19 -8.10 -17.46
CA THR A 54 -17.47 -6.97 -18.06
C THR A 54 -15.99 -7.29 -18.19
N ALA A 55 -15.34 -7.78 -17.13
CA ALA A 55 -13.93 -8.13 -17.15
C ALA A 55 -13.64 -9.24 -18.17
N GLU A 56 -14.47 -10.28 -18.23
CA GLU A 56 -14.37 -11.36 -19.21
C GLU A 56 -14.42 -10.82 -20.64
N ILE A 57 -15.42 -9.98 -20.97
CA ILE A 57 -15.56 -9.41 -22.32
C ILE A 57 -14.35 -8.53 -22.67
N LEU A 58 -13.98 -7.61 -21.77
CA LEU A 58 -12.87 -6.69 -22.00
C LEU A 58 -11.54 -7.41 -22.17
N SER A 59 -11.30 -8.49 -21.41
CA SER A 59 -10.09 -9.30 -21.53
C SER A 59 -9.89 -9.90 -22.94
N THR A 60 -10.97 -10.09 -23.71
CA THR A 60 -10.89 -10.57 -25.10
C THR A 60 -10.57 -9.49 -26.12
N ILE A 61 -10.60 -8.21 -25.73
CA ILE A 61 -10.22 -7.07 -26.56
C ILE A 61 -8.83 -6.60 -26.16
N ASP A 62 -8.69 -6.27 -24.87
CA ASP A 62 -7.48 -5.74 -24.26
C ASP A 62 -7.51 -6.05 -22.75
N ALA A 63 -6.52 -6.81 -22.28
CA ALA A 63 -6.32 -7.11 -20.87
C ALA A 63 -5.67 -5.93 -20.11
N GLY A 64 -6.07 -4.71 -20.44
CA GLY A 64 -5.54 -3.48 -19.88
C GLY A 64 -6.29 -2.98 -18.64
N GLN A 65 -6.21 -1.67 -18.40
CA GLN A 65 -6.71 -1.01 -17.19
C GLN A 65 -8.21 -1.18 -16.96
N ARG A 66 -9.03 -1.25 -18.02
CA ARG A 66 -10.48 -1.43 -17.85
C ARG A 66 -10.84 -2.81 -17.30
N THR A 67 -10.16 -3.85 -17.78
CA THR A 67 -10.31 -5.23 -17.28
C THR A 67 -9.91 -5.31 -15.81
N HIS A 68 -8.75 -4.75 -15.45
CA HIS A 68 -8.29 -4.67 -14.06
C HIS A 68 -9.29 -3.92 -13.17
N ARG A 69 -9.78 -2.76 -13.61
CA ARG A 69 -10.79 -1.98 -12.88
C ARG A 69 -12.07 -2.76 -12.62
N ALA A 70 -12.57 -3.50 -13.61
CA ALA A 70 -13.76 -4.33 -13.43
C ALA A 70 -13.54 -5.42 -12.37
N CYS A 71 -12.39 -6.09 -12.40
CA CYS A 71 -11.99 -7.07 -11.37
C CYS A 71 -11.87 -6.45 -9.97
N ALA A 72 -11.25 -5.28 -9.86
CA ALA A 72 -11.07 -4.58 -8.60
C ALA A 72 -12.42 -4.18 -7.98
N ARG A 73 -13.34 -3.66 -8.79
CA ARG A 73 -14.71 -3.35 -8.34
C ARG A 73 -15.49 -4.59 -7.90
N ALA A 74 -15.36 -5.70 -8.63
CA ALA A 74 -15.98 -6.97 -8.24
C ALA A 74 -15.44 -7.48 -6.89
N SER A 75 -14.13 -7.33 -6.68
CA SER A 75 -13.46 -7.70 -5.42
C SER A 75 -13.92 -6.81 -4.26
N LEU A 76 -14.14 -5.52 -4.50
CA LEU A 76 -14.70 -4.60 -3.50
C LEU A 76 -16.14 -5.00 -3.09
N LEU A 77 -16.96 -5.44 -4.04
CA LEU A 77 -18.30 -5.98 -3.72
C LEU A 77 -18.23 -7.25 -2.90
N SER A 78 -17.25 -8.12 -3.15
CA SER A 78 -17.00 -9.30 -2.31
C SER A 78 -16.66 -8.90 -0.87
N LEU A 79 -15.87 -7.84 -0.66
CA LEU A 79 -15.61 -7.29 0.68
C LEU A 79 -16.89 -6.76 1.34
N GLN A 80 -17.69 -5.98 0.61
CA GLN A 80 -18.95 -5.45 1.13
C GLN A 80 -19.91 -6.55 1.60
N ILE A 81 -19.97 -7.67 0.89
CA ILE A 81 -20.81 -8.82 1.24
C ILE A 81 -20.23 -9.57 2.45
N ARG A 82 -18.92 -9.75 2.52
CA ARG A 82 -18.24 -10.54 3.57
C ARG A 82 -18.11 -9.77 4.89
N ILE A 83 -18.00 -8.45 4.84
CA ILE A 83 -17.79 -7.57 5.98
C ILE A 83 -18.85 -6.45 5.95
N PRO A 84 -20.11 -6.76 6.30
CA PRO A 84 -21.23 -5.83 6.16
C PRO A 84 -21.21 -4.66 7.15
N ASP A 85 -20.47 -4.79 8.26
CA ASP A 85 -20.38 -3.77 9.32
C ASP A 85 -19.69 -2.48 8.86
N LEU A 86 -18.98 -2.53 7.73
CA LEU A 86 -18.32 -1.40 7.10
C LEU A 86 -18.94 -1.14 5.72
N VAL A 87 -19.01 0.14 5.36
CA VAL A 87 -19.39 0.55 4.00
C VAL A 87 -18.12 0.68 3.18
N TRP A 88 -17.99 -0.17 2.16
CA TRP A 88 -16.83 -0.26 1.28
C TRP A 88 -17.07 0.38 -0.08
N ILE A 89 -18.32 0.45 -0.51
CA ILE A 89 -18.74 0.92 -1.85
C ILE A 89 -19.37 2.31 -1.77
N GLY A 90 -19.39 3.04 -2.88
CA GLY A 90 -19.99 4.38 -2.95
C GLY A 90 -19.24 5.46 -2.16
N LEU A 91 -18.02 5.18 -1.70
CA LEU A 91 -17.19 6.13 -0.97
C LEU A 91 -16.61 7.22 -1.88
N THR A 92 -16.41 8.40 -1.32
CA THR A 92 -15.52 9.41 -1.90
C THR A 92 -14.07 8.96 -1.78
N GLU A 93 -13.19 9.52 -2.60
CA GLU A 93 -11.76 9.21 -2.58
C GLU A 93 -11.13 9.42 -1.18
N THR A 94 -11.53 10.48 -0.47
CA THR A 94 -11.09 10.77 0.90
C THR A 94 -11.52 9.69 1.89
N ASN A 95 -12.78 9.23 1.81
CA ASN A 95 -13.28 8.19 2.69
C ASN A 95 -12.66 6.83 2.36
N ALA A 96 -12.44 6.54 1.07
CA ALA A 96 -11.74 5.34 0.64
C ALA A 96 -10.30 5.30 1.18
N ARG A 97 -9.55 6.43 1.13
CA ARG A 97 -8.21 6.53 1.73
C ARG A 97 -8.21 6.25 3.23
N ARG A 98 -9.20 6.74 3.97
CA ARG A 98 -9.31 6.49 5.41
C ARG A 98 -9.46 4.99 5.69
N ILE A 99 -10.41 4.33 5.02
CA ILE A 99 -10.63 2.89 5.18
C ILE A 99 -9.39 2.10 4.75
N PHE A 100 -8.78 2.48 3.63
CA PHE A 100 -7.54 1.89 3.11
C PHE A 100 -6.40 1.88 4.14
N VAL A 101 -6.17 3.01 4.83
CA VAL A 101 -5.13 3.12 5.87
C VAL A 101 -5.44 2.28 7.10
N ASP A 102 -6.71 2.14 7.44
CA ASP A 102 -7.15 1.44 8.65
C ASP A 102 -7.10 -0.10 8.54
N GLN A 103 -7.00 -0.64 7.32
CA GLN A 103 -7.00 -2.09 7.08
C GLN A 103 -5.80 -2.80 7.70
N SER A 104 -6.06 -3.89 8.43
CA SER A 104 -5.02 -4.74 9.02
C SER A 104 -4.51 -5.83 8.07
N ARG A 105 -5.32 -6.21 7.06
CA ARG A 105 -4.98 -7.24 6.08
C ARG A 105 -4.56 -6.60 4.77
N PHE A 106 -3.42 -7.03 4.21
CA PHE A 106 -2.89 -6.45 2.97
C PHE A 106 -3.88 -6.63 1.81
N GLN A 107 -4.48 -7.81 1.68
CA GLN A 107 -5.43 -8.08 0.59
C GLN A 107 -6.65 -7.14 0.63
N GLU A 108 -7.16 -6.82 1.81
CA GLU A 108 -8.30 -5.90 1.97
C GLU A 108 -7.89 -4.47 1.60
N ALA A 109 -6.71 -4.03 2.04
CA ALA A 109 -6.13 -2.74 1.64
C ALA A 109 -5.94 -2.65 0.13
N LEU A 110 -5.39 -3.69 -0.50
CA LEU A 110 -5.13 -3.75 -1.93
C LEU A 110 -6.42 -3.64 -2.75
N ILE A 111 -7.46 -4.38 -2.37
CA ILE A 111 -8.77 -4.31 -3.04
C ILE A 111 -9.33 -2.89 -3.02
N VAL A 112 -9.27 -2.21 -1.86
CA VAL A 112 -9.73 -0.81 -1.75
C VAL A 112 -8.86 0.10 -2.64
N ALA A 113 -7.54 -0.07 -2.59
CA ALA A 113 -6.61 0.75 -3.36
C ALA A 113 -6.84 0.64 -4.87
N GLU A 114 -7.05 -0.57 -5.36
CA GLU A 114 -7.30 -0.82 -6.78
C GLU A 114 -8.68 -0.33 -7.21
N ALA A 115 -9.73 -0.61 -6.42
CA ALA A 115 -11.10 -0.24 -6.78
C ALA A 115 -11.30 1.29 -6.85
N TYR A 116 -10.58 2.02 -6.00
CA TYR A 116 -10.61 3.49 -5.95
C TYR A 116 -9.47 4.17 -6.71
N SER A 117 -8.62 3.42 -7.42
CA SER A 117 -7.48 3.96 -8.19
C SER A 117 -6.49 4.78 -7.34
N ILE A 118 -6.34 4.42 -6.07
CA ILE A 118 -5.38 5.01 -5.11
C ILE A 118 -4.20 4.06 -4.83
N ASN A 119 -3.90 3.13 -5.74
CA ASN A 119 -2.77 2.20 -5.63
C ASN A 119 -1.44 2.83 -6.09
N GLN A 120 -1.18 4.09 -5.72
CA GLN A 120 0.09 4.75 -6.00
C GLN A 120 1.10 4.46 -4.88
N PRO A 121 2.41 4.36 -5.16
CA PRO A 121 3.39 4.00 -4.14
C PRO A 121 3.36 4.88 -2.87
N MET A 122 3.09 6.18 -3.01
CA MET A 122 3.04 7.10 -1.87
C MET A 122 1.84 6.89 -0.96
N GLU A 123 0.72 6.39 -1.49
CA GLU A 123 -0.50 6.12 -0.72
C GLU A 123 -0.28 5.00 0.31
N TRP A 124 0.68 4.10 0.05
CA TRP A 124 1.01 3.00 0.96
C TRP A 124 1.84 3.42 2.17
N ALA A 125 2.51 4.58 2.15
CA ALA A 125 3.30 5.06 3.30
C ALA A 125 2.46 5.18 4.60
N PRO A 126 1.30 5.85 4.63
CA PRO A 126 0.46 5.90 5.84
C PRO A 126 -0.09 4.53 6.24
N VAL A 127 -0.34 3.61 5.29
CA VAL A 127 -0.79 2.24 5.61
C VAL A 127 0.30 1.48 6.37
N PHE A 128 1.52 1.47 5.84
CA PHE A 128 2.67 0.85 6.50
C PHE A 128 2.93 1.47 7.87
N TRP A 129 2.82 2.80 7.98
CA TRP A 129 2.96 3.48 9.25
C TRP A 129 1.92 3.00 10.27
N ASN A 130 0.65 2.93 9.89
CA ASN A 130 -0.42 2.43 10.76
C ASN A 130 -0.18 0.97 11.18
N GLN A 131 0.35 0.13 10.29
CA GLN A 131 0.72 -1.25 10.63
C GLN A 131 1.93 -1.33 11.56
N MET A 132 2.93 -0.46 11.40
CA MET A 132 4.10 -0.43 12.27
C MET A 132 3.77 -0.05 13.72
N LEU A 133 2.64 0.61 13.95
CA LEU A 133 2.11 0.88 15.29
C LEU A 133 1.45 -0.34 15.94
N LYS A 134 1.21 -1.42 15.19
CA LYS A 134 0.50 -2.64 15.61
C LYS A 134 1.47 -3.83 15.67
N PRO A 135 1.87 -4.28 16.88
CA PRO A 135 3.00 -5.18 17.04
C PRO A 135 2.99 -6.49 16.26
N ASP A 136 1.80 -7.08 16.13
CA ASP A 136 1.65 -8.44 15.64
C ASP A 136 1.33 -8.52 14.15
N LEU A 137 1.15 -7.38 13.47
CA LEU A 137 0.57 -7.34 12.12
C LEU A 137 1.57 -6.98 11.03
N ILE A 138 2.54 -6.13 11.33
CA ILE A 138 3.43 -5.55 10.32
C ILE A 138 4.25 -6.61 9.57
N GLU A 139 4.77 -7.64 10.24
CA GLU A 139 5.63 -8.62 9.58
C GLU A 139 4.89 -9.42 8.51
N LEU A 140 3.68 -9.89 8.84
CA LEU A 140 2.80 -10.59 7.89
C LEU A 140 2.37 -9.64 6.76
N PHE A 141 1.95 -8.43 7.11
CA PHE A 141 1.53 -7.43 6.13
C PHE A 141 2.65 -7.12 5.12
N VAL A 142 3.88 -6.87 5.58
CA VAL A 142 5.02 -6.62 4.70
C VAL A 142 5.35 -7.85 3.86
N ALA A 143 5.25 -9.06 4.43
CA ALA A 143 5.50 -10.29 3.69
C ALA A 143 4.51 -10.50 2.54
N GLU A 144 3.21 -10.27 2.78
CA GLU A 144 2.18 -10.33 1.75
C GLU A 144 2.35 -9.21 0.70
N PHE A 145 2.63 -7.98 1.16
CA PHE A 145 2.83 -6.83 0.29
C PHE A 145 3.91 -7.10 -0.77
N VAL A 146 5.09 -7.56 -0.35
CA VAL A 146 6.23 -7.74 -1.27
C VAL A 146 6.07 -8.89 -2.26
N LEU A 147 5.06 -9.74 -2.09
CA LEU A 147 4.70 -10.76 -3.08
C LEU A 147 3.92 -10.17 -4.26
N VAL A 148 3.28 -9.01 -4.07
CA VAL A 148 2.37 -8.41 -5.06
C VAL A 148 2.89 -7.06 -5.56
N LEU A 149 3.41 -6.21 -4.67
CA LEU A 149 3.87 -4.86 -4.98
C LEU A 149 5.31 -4.64 -4.52
N PRO A 150 6.13 -3.89 -5.28
CA PRO A 150 7.49 -3.59 -4.88
C PRO A 150 7.56 -2.49 -3.81
N LEU A 151 8.56 -2.57 -2.93
CA LEU A 151 8.88 -1.48 -1.99
C LEU A 151 9.56 -0.33 -2.75
N HIS A 152 8.80 0.70 -3.08
CA HIS A 152 9.30 1.85 -3.81
C HIS A 152 10.12 2.81 -2.93
N PRO A 153 11.28 3.32 -3.40
CA PRO A 153 12.12 4.22 -2.61
C PRO A 153 11.41 5.48 -2.07
N PRO A 154 10.58 6.21 -2.85
CA PRO A 154 9.88 7.40 -2.35
C PRO A 154 8.99 7.11 -1.14
N MET A 155 8.27 5.97 -1.17
CA MET A 155 7.43 5.51 -0.06
C MET A 155 8.25 5.21 1.19
N LEU A 156 9.40 4.53 1.03
CA LEU A 156 10.29 4.22 2.15
C LEU A 156 10.90 5.49 2.77
N VAL A 157 11.26 6.46 1.94
CA VAL A 157 11.78 7.75 2.41
C VAL A 157 10.70 8.49 3.22
N GLU A 158 9.45 8.47 2.78
CA GLU A 158 8.33 9.05 3.54
C GLU A 158 8.12 8.35 4.89
N LEU A 159 8.15 7.01 4.90
CA LEU A 159 8.11 6.23 6.15
C LEU A 159 9.25 6.59 7.11
N ALA A 160 10.46 6.83 6.60
CA ALA A 160 11.57 7.27 7.42
C ALA A 160 11.35 8.68 8.01
N ARG A 161 10.66 9.57 7.29
CA ARG A 161 10.25 10.89 7.82
C ARG A 161 9.21 10.73 8.94
N PHE A 162 8.19 9.89 8.76
CA PHE A 162 7.21 9.60 9.80
C PHE A 162 7.89 9.05 11.06
N TYR A 163 8.77 8.07 10.91
CA TYR A 163 9.54 7.52 12.03
C TYR A 163 10.33 8.61 12.76
N ARG A 164 11.10 9.44 12.03
CA ARG A 164 11.89 10.51 12.63
C ARG A 164 11.01 11.51 13.38
N ALA A 165 9.91 11.95 12.77
CA ALA A 165 8.99 12.93 13.37
C ALA A 165 8.40 12.39 14.67
N GLU A 166 7.99 11.11 14.68
CA GLU A 166 7.42 10.47 15.86
C GLU A 166 8.46 10.30 16.98
N VAL A 167 9.68 9.87 16.66
CA VAL A 167 10.78 9.76 17.63
C VAL A 167 11.16 11.12 18.19
N ALA A 168 11.24 12.16 17.35
CA ALA A 168 11.54 13.52 17.79
C ALA A 168 10.45 14.08 18.73
N ALA A 169 9.18 13.91 18.37
CA ALA A 169 8.05 14.37 19.17
C ALA A 169 7.99 13.71 20.55
N ARG A 170 8.41 12.44 20.66
CA ARG A 170 8.39 11.68 21.93
C ARG A 170 9.69 11.75 22.71
N GLY A 171 10.83 11.94 22.05
CA GLY A 171 12.14 12.10 22.69
C GLY A 171 12.25 13.37 23.55
N ASP A 172 11.50 14.42 23.18
CA ASP A 172 11.36 15.66 23.95
C ASP A 172 10.39 15.53 25.15
N GLN A 173 9.58 14.46 25.18
CA GLN A 173 8.58 14.22 26.21
C GLN A 173 9.10 13.24 27.26
N SER A 174 10.19 13.60 27.93
CA SER A 174 10.77 12.78 28.99
C SER A 174 9.91 12.67 30.26
N HIS A 175 8.79 13.39 30.41
CA HIS A 175 8.02 13.37 31.66
C HIS A 175 6.48 13.47 31.63
N PHE A 176 5.76 13.57 30.50
CA PHE A 176 4.31 13.91 30.59
C PHE A 176 3.29 13.32 29.59
N SER A 177 3.62 12.37 28.71
CA SER A 177 2.70 11.93 27.64
C SER A 177 2.31 10.45 27.67
N VAL A 178 2.08 9.93 28.88
CA VAL A 178 1.28 8.70 29.03
C VAL A 178 -0.23 8.97 28.80
N TRP A 179 -0.68 10.23 28.78
CA TRP A 179 -2.10 10.57 28.98
C TRP A 179 -2.86 11.30 27.84
N LEU A 180 -2.26 11.67 26.71
CA LEU A 180 -2.94 12.57 25.75
C LEU A 180 -3.14 12.05 24.32
N SER A 181 -2.77 10.80 24.00
CA SER A 181 -3.24 10.16 22.77
C SER A 181 -4.37 9.17 23.09
N PRO A 182 -5.51 9.17 22.38
CA PRO A 182 -6.48 8.09 22.50
C PRO A 182 -5.76 6.78 22.16
N GLY A 183 -5.61 5.88 23.14
CA GLY A 183 -4.94 4.59 22.97
C GLY A 183 -3.49 4.48 23.44
N GLY A 184 -3.06 5.29 24.41
CA GLY A 184 -1.77 5.23 25.15
C GLY A 184 -0.88 4.03 24.82
N LEU A 185 0.08 4.24 23.91
CA LEU A 185 0.96 3.18 23.43
C LEU A 185 1.95 2.78 24.55
N PRO A 186 2.11 1.48 24.87
CA PRO A 186 2.89 1.01 26.02
C PRO A 186 4.36 1.46 26.03
N ALA A 187 5.02 1.39 27.19
CA ALA A 187 6.45 1.70 27.35
C ALA A 187 7.39 0.92 26.40
N GLU A 188 6.92 -0.20 25.85
CA GLU A 188 7.66 -1.02 24.89
C GLU A 188 7.45 -0.61 23.42
N TRP A 189 6.55 0.34 23.14
CA TRP A 189 6.19 0.76 21.80
C TRP A 189 7.40 1.27 20.99
N GLY A 190 8.29 2.05 21.60
CA GLY A 190 9.50 2.52 20.93
C GLY A 190 10.43 1.37 20.51
N LYS A 191 10.54 0.33 21.34
CA LYS A 191 11.28 -0.89 20.99
C LYS A 191 10.60 -1.62 19.83
N HIS A 192 9.27 -1.72 19.86
CA HIS A 192 8.51 -2.36 18.80
C HIS A 192 8.66 -1.62 17.47
N LEU A 193 8.38 -0.31 17.44
CA LEU A 193 8.50 0.51 16.26
C LEU A 193 9.92 0.45 15.68
N GLY A 194 10.94 0.51 16.54
CA GLY A 194 12.34 0.33 16.15
C GLY A 194 12.62 -1.04 15.52
N ARG A 195 12.05 -2.13 16.06
CA ARG A 195 12.16 -3.48 15.45
C ARG A 195 11.48 -3.54 14.08
N SER A 196 10.29 -2.97 13.96
CA SER A 196 9.51 -2.96 12.70
C SER A 196 10.23 -2.19 11.61
N PHE A 197 10.73 -1.00 11.93
CA PHE A 197 11.50 -0.20 10.97
C PHE A 197 12.84 -0.87 10.61
N ARG A 198 13.51 -1.52 11.57
CA ARG A 198 14.72 -2.31 11.32
C ARG A 198 14.46 -3.50 10.39
N SER A 199 13.31 -4.17 10.53
CA SER A 199 12.88 -5.23 9.62
C SER A 199 12.71 -4.70 8.19
N LEU A 200 12.11 -3.52 8.04
CA LEU A 200 11.99 -2.83 6.75
C LEU A 200 13.38 -2.50 6.16
N LEU A 201 14.29 -1.93 6.94
CA LEU A 201 15.66 -1.62 6.49
C LEU A 201 16.41 -2.86 5.99
N ARG A 202 16.26 -4.01 6.66
CA ARG A 202 16.86 -5.28 6.23
C ARG A 202 16.31 -5.77 4.89
N ARG A 203 15.03 -5.52 4.60
CA ARG A 203 14.38 -5.87 3.33
C ARG A 203 14.79 -4.94 2.18
N THR A 204 15.21 -3.71 2.46
CA THR A 204 15.77 -2.78 1.47
C THR A 204 17.14 -3.28 1.00
N ARG A 205 17.21 -3.93 -0.17
CA ARG A 205 18.45 -4.53 -0.70
C ARG A 205 19.48 -3.51 -1.18
N ASP A 206 19.02 -2.37 -1.69
CA ASP A 206 19.91 -1.28 -2.10
C ASP A 206 20.58 -0.67 -0.87
N MET A 207 21.89 -0.84 -0.76
CA MET A 207 22.68 -0.38 0.38
C MET A 207 22.75 1.15 0.48
N ARG A 208 22.73 1.88 -0.64
CA ARG A 208 22.72 3.35 -0.64
C ARG A 208 21.38 3.86 -0.12
N LEU A 209 20.28 3.26 -0.59
CA LEU A 209 18.95 3.58 -0.09
C LEU A 209 18.83 3.22 1.40
N ARG A 210 19.28 2.03 1.81
CA ARG A 210 19.27 1.62 3.22
C ARG A 210 20.05 2.60 4.12
N LEU A 211 21.23 3.06 3.68
CA LEU A 211 22.02 4.09 4.37
C LEU A 211 21.26 5.42 4.46
N GLN A 212 20.64 5.86 3.36
CA GLN A 212 19.84 7.09 3.32
C GLN A 212 18.67 7.02 4.31
N LEU A 213 17.93 5.90 4.32
CA LEU A 213 16.78 5.70 5.21
C LEU A 213 17.20 5.69 6.69
N ALA A 214 18.27 4.96 7.03
CA ALA A 214 18.79 4.92 8.39
C ALA A 214 19.30 6.30 8.86
N THR A 215 19.96 7.05 7.98
CA THR A 215 20.43 8.41 8.25
C THR A 215 19.25 9.36 8.51
N LEU A 216 18.23 9.30 7.65
CA LEU A 216 17.04 10.14 7.76
C LEU A 216 16.27 9.86 9.06
N ALA A 217 16.16 8.58 9.45
CA ALA A 217 15.47 8.13 10.66
C ALA A 217 16.25 8.38 11.97
N THR A 218 17.54 8.72 11.91
CA THR A 218 18.40 9.14 13.04
C THR A 218 18.63 8.14 14.19
N GLY A 219 18.13 6.90 14.11
CA GLY A 219 18.11 5.95 15.25
C GLY A 219 18.80 4.59 15.06
N PHE A 220 19.52 4.37 13.96
CA PHE A 220 20.00 3.03 13.56
C PHE A 220 21.52 2.98 13.30
N SER A 221 22.34 3.33 14.30
CA SER A 221 23.81 3.40 14.16
C SER A 221 24.45 2.11 13.66
N ASP A 222 23.98 0.95 14.14
CA ASP A 222 24.45 -0.36 13.71
C ASP A 222 24.18 -0.63 12.21
N VAL A 223 23.06 -0.11 11.69
CA VAL A 223 22.75 -0.17 10.25
C VAL A 223 23.63 0.81 9.46
N LEU A 224 23.89 2.01 10.00
CA LEU A 224 24.78 2.99 9.37
C LEU A 224 26.20 2.43 9.23
N GLU A 225 26.76 1.91 10.31
CA GLU A 225 28.09 1.28 10.34
C GLU A 225 28.16 0.10 9.37
N GLY A 226 27.16 -0.79 9.39
CA GLY A 226 27.10 -1.93 8.46
C GLY A 226 27.00 -1.51 6.98
N CYS A 227 26.25 -0.44 6.68
CA CYS A 227 26.17 0.09 5.32
C CYS A 227 27.49 0.73 4.87
N ASN A 228 28.10 1.56 5.71
CA ASN A 228 29.38 2.20 5.41
C ASN A 228 30.48 1.16 5.21
N ALA A 229 30.55 0.14 6.05
CA ALA A 229 31.53 -0.95 5.90
C ALA A 229 31.41 -1.72 4.58
N VAL A 230 30.23 -1.76 3.96
CA VAL A 230 30.02 -2.38 2.63
C VAL A 230 30.31 -1.41 1.50
N LEU A 231 29.91 -0.14 1.64
CA LEU A 231 30.08 0.90 0.62
C LEU A 231 31.52 1.42 0.53
N ASP A 232 32.27 1.41 1.63
CA ASP A 232 33.68 1.81 1.71
C ASP A 232 34.63 0.70 1.21
N LYS A 233 34.12 -0.48 0.82
CA LYS A 233 34.96 -1.53 0.22
C LYS A 233 35.51 -1.06 -1.11
N VAL A 234 36.82 -0.85 -1.13
CA VAL A 234 37.59 -0.67 -2.36
C VAL A 234 37.51 -1.96 -3.20
N PRO A 235 37.18 -1.90 -4.50
CA PRO A 235 37.19 -3.06 -5.38
C PRO A 235 38.56 -3.76 -5.34
N GLU A 236 38.60 -5.10 -5.27
CA GLU A 236 39.87 -5.88 -5.21
C GLU A 236 40.77 -5.68 -6.44
N ASN A 237 40.18 -5.22 -7.55
CA ASN A 237 40.86 -4.88 -8.81
C ASN A 237 41.27 -3.40 -8.90
N ALA A 238 40.98 -2.58 -7.89
CA ALA A 238 41.49 -1.23 -7.85
C ALA A 238 42.98 -1.29 -7.48
N GLY A 239 43.85 -0.84 -8.39
CA GLY A 239 45.25 -0.56 -8.08
C GLY A 239 45.38 0.41 -6.90
N PRO A 240 46.59 0.61 -6.33
CA PRO A 240 46.75 1.37 -5.10
C PRO A 240 46.07 2.74 -5.20
N LEU A 241 45.15 3.03 -4.27
CA LEU A 241 44.35 4.25 -4.24
C LEU A 241 44.89 5.17 -3.14
N ILE A 242 45.11 6.45 -3.46
CA ILE A 242 45.46 7.46 -2.45
C ILE A 242 44.19 8.17 -1.99
N LEU A 243 43.91 8.10 -0.68
CA LEU A 243 42.91 8.93 -0.03
C LEU A 243 43.43 10.38 0.07
N ARG A 244 42.86 11.29 -0.71
CA ARG A 244 43.13 12.72 -0.52
C ARG A 244 42.34 13.21 0.70
N LYS A 245 43.07 13.67 1.72
CA LYS A 245 42.48 14.17 2.97
C LYS A 245 41.79 15.52 2.70
N GLY A 246 40.47 15.50 2.53
CA GLY A 246 39.64 16.69 2.43
C GLY A 246 38.54 16.56 1.38
N HIS A 247 37.30 16.40 1.86
CA HIS A 247 36.03 16.42 1.10
C HIS A 247 35.70 15.13 0.32
N GLY A 248 34.93 14.27 0.97
CA GLY A 248 33.99 13.36 0.29
C GLY A 248 34.59 12.30 -0.62
N GLY A 249 35.34 11.35 -0.06
CA GLY A 249 35.35 9.93 -0.50
C GLY A 249 35.61 9.60 -1.98
N ALA A 250 36.24 10.46 -2.77
CA ALA A 250 36.63 10.12 -4.14
C ALA A 250 38.04 9.51 -4.15
N TYR A 251 38.12 8.21 -4.43
CA TYR A 251 39.40 7.53 -4.66
C TYR A 251 39.84 7.73 -6.11
N LEU A 252 41.12 8.08 -6.32
CA LEU A 252 41.74 8.18 -7.65
C LEU A 252 42.76 7.05 -7.84
N PRO A 253 42.79 6.40 -9.02
CA PRO A 253 43.80 5.40 -9.34
C PRO A 253 45.19 6.04 -9.47
N LEU A 254 46.21 5.41 -8.89
CA LEU A 254 47.60 5.73 -9.17
C LEU A 254 47.94 5.28 -10.60
N MET A 255 48.22 6.23 -11.48
CA MET A 255 49.04 5.97 -12.68
C MET A 255 50.52 6.05 -12.31
#